data_AF-A0A2W2E8J7-F1
#
_entry.id   AF-A0A2W2E8J7-F1
#
_cell.length_a   1.000
_cell.length_b   1.000
_cell.length_c   1.000
_cell.angle_alpha   90.00
_cell.angle_beta   90.00
_cell.angle_gamma   90.00
#
_symmetry.space_group_name_H-M   'P 1'
#
loop_
_entity.id
_entity.type
_entity.pdbx_description
1 polymer ?
#
loop_
_entity_poly.entity_id
_entity_poly.type
_entity_poly.pdbx_seq_one_letter_code
_entity_poly.pdbx_strand_id
1 'polypeptide(L)'
;MTTHDLPVHPRTGLRAIGLLKGGRPIWPVLGGSEGAPEGGGGDGGAGNNGGQGNQPPATFTQADVDRIVSERLGRERTKYADYDDLKSKAAKYDELSQSQKTEAQRQQEQLEEALGRATRTEVDLWKERAARKHGLDDELMAFLTGETEQEVLDRAKTLADKLKQSADDEQSDERRPGGRRTPAPDHSQGRGGGSDGGSLAAGRERYRQRTTKT
;
A
#
# COMPACT_ATOMS: atom_id res chain seq x y z
N MET A 1 -12.76 0.89 30.42
CA MET A 1 -11.45 1.50 30.15
C MET A 1 -10.83 0.73 29.00
N THR A 2 -10.73 1.38 27.84
CA THR A 2 -10.16 0.83 26.61
C THR A 2 -8.71 0.41 26.84
N THR A 3 -8.30 -0.74 26.30
CA THR A 3 -6.98 -1.39 26.40
C THR A 3 -5.79 -0.53 25.93
N HIS A 4 -6.03 0.74 25.59
CA HIS A 4 -5.13 1.67 24.93
C HIS A 4 -4.36 2.62 25.85
N ASP A 5 -4.46 2.49 27.17
CA ASP A 5 -3.83 3.43 28.13
C ASP A 5 -2.88 2.77 29.14
N LEU A 6 -2.46 1.53 28.86
CA LEU A 6 -1.57 0.76 29.75
C LEU A 6 -0.09 0.91 29.33
N PRO A 7 0.84 1.06 30.28
CA PRO A 7 2.25 1.26 30.01
C PRO A 7 2.88 0.03 29.34
N VAL A 8 3.94 0.26 28.56
CA VAL A 8 4.70 -0.77 27.85
C VAL A 8 6.04 -1.00 28.55
N HIS A 9 6.43 -2.27 28.71
CA HIS A 9 7.63 -2.63 29.46
C HIS A 9 8.89 -2.25 28.68
N PRO A 10 9.87 -1.55 29.28
CA PRO A 10 11.02 -0.99 28.57
C PRO A 10 11.99 -2.04 28.03
N ARG A 11 11.97 -3.27 28.56
CA ARG A 11 12.90 -4.34 28.17
C ARG A 11 12.28 -5.40 27.25
N THR A 12 10.95 -5.54 27.27
CA THR A 12 10.25 -6.62 26.54
C THR A 12 9.25 -6.12 25.52
N GLY A 13 8.94 -4.81 25.49
CA GLY A 13 7.96 -4.24 24.57
C GLY A 13 6.52 -4.70 24.83
N LEU A 14 6.28 -5.48 25.88
CA LEU A 14 4.96 -6.01 26.23
C LEU A 14 4.13 -4.96 26.95
N ARG A 15 2.86 -4.84 26.56
CA ARG A 15 1.91 -3.94 27.22
C ARG A 15 1.38 -4.57 28.51
N ALA A 16 1.24 -3.77 29.56
CA ALA A 16 0.64 -4.24 30.81
C ALA A 16 -0.81 -4.72 30.58
N ILE A 17 -1.21 -5.74 31.34
CA ILE A 17 -2.56 -6.34 31.31
C ILE A 17 -3.52 -5.54 32.20
N GLY A 18 -2.98 -4.83 33.20
CA GLY A 18 -3.73 -3.99 34.11
C GLY A 18 -2.82 -3.30 35.13
N LEU A 19 -3.40 -2.58 36.07
CA LEU A 19 -2.72 -1.89 37.17
C LEU A 19 -3.26 -2.42 38.50
N LEU A 20 -2.38 -2.78 39.45
CA LEU A 20 -2.81 -3.07 40.83
C LEU A 20 -3.39 -1.80 41.47
N LYS A 21 -4.15 -1.98 42.56
CA LYS A 21 -4.70 -0.88 43.39
C LYS A 21 -3.67 0.15 43.87
N GLY A 22 -2.38 -0.18 43.85
CA GLY A 22 -1.25 0.71 44.12
C GLY A 22 -0.57 1.31 42.89
N GLY A 23 -1.21 1.31 41.71
CA GLY A 23 -0.67 1.91 40.47
C GLY A 23 0.48 1.14 39.81
N ARG A 24 0.83 -0.05 40.30
CA ARG A 24 1.90 -0.89 39.74
C ARG A 24 1.38 -1.67 38.53
N PRO A 25 2.04 -1.60 37.35
CA PRO A 25 1.61 -2.32 36.16
C PRO A 25 1.81 -3.83 36.29
N ILE A 26 0.82 -4.60 35.84
CA ILE A 26 0.82 -6.05 35.77
C ILE A 26 1.34 -6.46 34.39
N TRP A 27 2.54 -7.04 34.35
CA TRP A 27 3.16 -7.47 33.10
C TRP A 27 2.75 -8.89 32.72
N PRO A 28 2.57 -9.19 31.43
CA PRO A 28 2.46 -10.57 30.97
C PRO A 28 3.74 -11.32 31.29
N VAL A 29 3.63 -12.48 31.93
CA VAL A 29 4.78 -13.35 32.22
C VAL A 29 5.22 -13.99 30.90
N LEU A 30 6.41 -13.65 30.44
CA LEU A 30 7.02 -14.25 29.26
C LEU A 30 7.48 -15.68 29.61
N GLY A 31 6.72 -16.70 29.19
CA GLY A 31 7.11 -18.12 29.32
C GLY A 31 6.25 -18.99 30.23
N GLY A 32 4.92 -18.87 30.19
CA GLY A 32 4.02 -19.70 31.00
C GLY A 32 2.71 -20.07 30.32
N SER A 33 2.77 -20.82 29.21
CA SER A 33 1.71 -21.77 28.89
C SER A 33 2.19 -23.16 29.33
N GLU A 34 1.56 -23.63 30.41
CA GLU A 34 1.52 -25.01 30.92
C GLU A 34 2.77 -25.58 31.62
N GLY A 35 2.76 -25.44 32.95
CA GLY A 35 3.17 -26.49 33.87
C GLY A 35 4.62 -26.46 34.35
N ALA A 36 4.90 -25.69 35.40
CA ALA A 36 6.04 -25.92 36.29
C ALA A 36 5.72 -25.41 37.71
N PRO A 37 6.25 -26.06 38.75
CA PRO A 37 5.68 -26.10 40.09
C PRO A 37 5.86 -24.79 40.85
N GLU A 38 4.88 -24.50 41.70
CA GLU A 38 4.99 -23.47 42.73
C GLU A 38 6.23 -23.71 43.60
N GLY A 39 7.11 -22.71 43.63
CA GLY A 39 8.20 -22.62 44.57
C GLY A 39 8.24 -21.22 45.19
N GLY A 40 7.87 -21.14 46.47
CA GLY A 40 8.54 -20.28 47.44
C GLY A 40 7.96 -18.89 47.72
N GLY A 41 7.00 -18.83 48.64
CA GLY A 41 6.65 -17.62 49.40
C GLY A 41 6.07 -18.00 50.75
N GLY A 42 6.87 -17.85 51.81
CA GLY A 42 6.63 -18.45 53.12
C GLY A 42 5.50 -17.82 53.94
N ASP A 43 4.85 -18.67 54.73
CA ASP A 43 4.05 -18.29 55.89
C ASP A 43 4.46 -19.16 57.08
N GLY A 44 4.73 -18.50 58.21
CA GLY A 44 5.24 -19.09 59.44
C GLY A 44 4.12 -19.77 60.21
N GLY A 45 3.95 -21.08 60.01
CA GLY A 45 3.08 -21.94 60.80
C GLY A 45 3.89 -22.81 61.77
N ALA A 46 3.82 -22.50 63.07
CA ALA A 46 4.38 -23.31 64.15
C ALA A 46 3.75 -24.73 64.13
N GLY A 47 4.54 -25.72 63.73
CA GLY A 47 4.17 -27.13 63.67
C GLY A 47 4.95 -27.96 64.69
N ASN A 48 4.22 -28.43 65.69
CA ASN A 48 4.66 -29.19 66.86
C ASN A 48 5.55 -30.40 66.52
N ASN A 49 6.76 -30.44 67.07
CA ASN A 49 7.66 -31.59 66.97
C ASN A 49 7.23 -32.66 67.99
N GLY A 50 6.64 -33.76 67.51
CA GLY A 50 6.28 -34.88 68.35
C GLY A 50 5.93 -36.14 67.54
N GLY A 51 6.76 -37.18 67.68
CA GLY A 51 6.38 -38.55 67.32
C GLY A 51 7.48 -39.37 66.64
N GLN A 52 8.21 -40.14 67.45
CA GLN A 52 9.14 -41.18 67.02
C GLN A 52 8.44 -42.29 66.22
N GLY A 53 9.15 -42.87 65.25
CA GLY A 53 8.73 -44.09 64.55
C GLY A 53 9.85 -44.65 63.67
N ASN A 54 10.69 -45.48 64.27
CA ASN A 54 11.70 -46.32 63.63
C ASN A 54 11.07 -47.22 62.55
N GLN A 55 11.00 -46.75 61.30
CA GLN A 55 10.66 -47.56 60.13
C GLN A 55 11.97 -48.12 59.54
N PRO A 56 12.08 -49.43 59.30
CA PRO A 56 13.24 -49.99 58.60
C PRO A 56 13.36 -49.37 57.20
N PRO A 57 14.58 -49.28 56.62
CA PRO A 57 14.75 -48.72 55.28
C PRO A 57 13.87 -49.50 54.30
N ALA A 58 12.92 -48.81 53.66
CA ALA A 58 12.07 -49.40 52.64
C ALA A 58 12.96 -49.90 51.50
N THR A 59 13.07 -51.22 51.35
CA THR A 59 13.75 -51.84 50.22
C THR A 59 12.71 -52.04 49.12
N PHE A 60 12.93 -51.41 47.97
CA PHE A 60 12.05 -51.57 46.82
C PHE A 60 12.33 -52.93 46.16
N THR A 61 11.28 -53.67 45.85
CA THR A 61 11.42 -54.87 45.03
C THR A 61 11.51 -54.48 43.55
N GLN A 62 12.07 -55.35 42.71
CA GLN A 62 12.11 -55.11 41.26
C GLN A 62 10.69 -54.90 40.67
N ALA A 63 9.71 -55.64 41.19
CA ALA A 63 8.31 -55.50 40.79
C ALA A 63 7.73 -54.11 41.14
N ASP A 64 8.15 -53.50 42.26
CA ASP A 64 7.76 -52.14 42.62
C ASP A 64 8.34 -51.11 41.65
N VAL A 65 9.59 -51.29 41.24
CA VAL A 65 10.26 -50.43 40.25
C VAL A 65 9.56 -50.54 38.90
N ASP A 66 9.30 -51.75 38.41
CA ASP A 66 8.64 -51.99 37.12
C ASP A 66 7.23 -51.39 37.11
N ARG A 67 6.48 -51.49 38.21
CA ARG A 67 5.16 -50.86 38.37
C ARG A 67 5.23 -49.34 38.31
N ILE A 68 6.18 -48.73 39.05
CA ILE A 68 6.37 -47.27 39.09
C ILE A 68 6.77 -46.74 37.70
N VAL A 69 7.66 -47.44 37.00
CA VAL A 69 8.09 -47.08 35.65
C VAL A 69 6.92 -47.17 34.67
N SER A 70 6.12 -48.23 34.76
CA SER A 70 4.92 -48.42 33.91
C SER A 70 3.88 -47.33 34.12
N GLU A 71 3.59 -46.97 35.38
CA GLU A 71 2.68 -45.86 35.71
C GLU A 71 3.18 -44.54 35.16
N ARG A 72 4.48 -44.25 35.30
CA ARG A 72 5.07 -43.00 34.83
C ARG A 72 5.06 -42.91 33.30
N LEU A 73 5.42 -43.98 32.61
CA LEU A 73 5.32 -44.08 31.15
C LEU A 73 3.87 -43.93 30.66
N GLY A 74 2.91 -44.50 31.38
CA GLY A 74 1.49 -44.33 31.10
C GLY A 74 1.09 -42.85 31.17
N ARG A 75 1.38 -42.19 32.29
CA ARG A 75 1.09 -40.75 32.49
C ARG A 75 1.77 -39.86 31.44
N GLU A 76 3.02 -40.17 31.07
CA GLU A 76 3.74 -39.43 30.03
C GLU A 76 3.12 -39.63 28.64
N ARG A 77 2.71 -40.85 28.27
CA ARG A 77 2.01 -41.10 27.00
C ARG A 77 0.66 -40.41 26.94
N THR A 78 -0.11 -40.42 28.03
CA THR A 78 -1.41 -39.74 28.07
C THR A 78 -1.27 -38.23 27.93
N LYS A 79 -0.20 -37.64 28.47
CA LYS A 79 0.08 -36.20 28.39
C LYS A 79 0.25 -35.70 26.94
N TYR A 80 0.67 -36.57 26.03
CA TYR A 80 0.91 -36.23 24.62
C TYR A 80 -0.02 -36.96 23.65
N ALA A 81 -1.06 -37.64 24.15
CA ALA A 81 -2.01 -38.35 23.30
C ALA A 81 -2.67 -37.43 22.27
N ASP A 82 -2.89 -36.17 22.65
CA ASP A 82 -3.58 -35.16 21.85
C ASP A 82 -2.64 -34.49 20.82
N TYR A 83 -1.33 -34.73 20.91
CA TYR A 83 -0.33 -34.03 20.12
C TYR A 83 -0.42 -34.37 18.63
N ASP A 84 -0.65 -35.64 18.29
CA ASP A 84 -0.82 -36.06 16.90
C ASP A 84 -2.09 -35.47 16.27
N ASP A 85 -3.17 -35.38 17.04
CA ASP A 85 -4.42 -34.73 16.61
C ASP A 85 -4.26 -33.23 16.42
N LEU A 86 -3.56 -32.55 17.33
CA LEU A 86 -3.24 -31.12 17.20
C LEU A 86 -2.35 -30.85 15.99
N LYS A 87 -1.33 -31.68 15.78
CA LYS A 87 -0.45 -31.60 14.61
C LYS A 87 -1.21 -31.80 13.30
N SER A 88 -2.12 -32.77 13.26
CA SER A 88 -3.00 -33.02 12.11
C SER A 88 -3.93 -31.84 11.82
N LYS A 89 -4.55 -31.26 12.86
CA LYS A 89 -5.40 -30.07 12.72
C LYS A 89 -4.62 -28.85 12.26
N ALA A 90 -3.42 -28.63 12.78
CA ALA A 90 -2.56 -27.53 12.35
C ALA A 90 -2.18 -27.67 10.87
N ALA A 91 -1.75 -28.86 10.44
CA ALA A 91 -1.43 -29.12 9.03
C ALA A 91 -2.63 -28.86 8.10
N LYS A 92 -3.84 -29.31 8.47
CA LYS A 92 -5.06 -29.06 7.69
C LYS A 92 -5.45 -27.59 7.68
N TYR A 93 -5.27 -26.87 8.79
CA TYR A 93 -5.53 -25.45 8.86
C TYR A 93 -4.58 -24.65 7.96
N ASP A 94 -3.30 -25.01 7.97
CA ASP A 94 -2.29 -24.39 7.10
C ASP A 94 -2.62 -24.66 5.62
N GLU A 95 -2.95 -25.89 5.25
CA GLU A 95 -3.36 -26.25 3.88
C GLU A 95 -4.60 -25.46 3.44
N LEU A 96 -5.64 -25.41 4.27
CA LEU A 96 -6.86 -24.66 3.98
C LEU A 96 -6.59 -23.15 3.88
N SER A 97 -5.75 -22.59 4.76
CA SER A 97 -5.36 -21.18 4.73
C SER A 97 -4.62 -20.81 3.44
N GLN A 98 -3.69 -21.68 2.99
CA GLN A 98 -2.99 -21.47 1.71
C GLN A 98 -3.94 -21.60 0.52
N SER A 99 -4.85 -22.58 0.54
CA SER A 99 -5.86 -22.74 -0.51
C SER A 99 -6.78 -21.50 -0.60
N GLN A 100 -7.30 -21.04 0.54
CA GLN A 100 -8.17 -19.87 0.60
C GLN A 100 -7.46 -18.59 0.14
N LYS A 101 -6.19 -18.39 0.52
CA LYS A 101 -5.41 -17.24 0.03
C LYS A 101 -5.28 -17.27 -1.49
N THR A 102 -5.01 -18.45 -2.05
CA THR A 102 -4.85 -18.63 -3.49
C THR A 102 -6.17 -18.39 -4.24
N GLU A 103 -7.29 -18.89 -3.70
CA GLU A 103 -8.62 -18.64 -4.26
C GLU A 103 -9.03 -17.18 -4.15
N ALA A 104 -8.79 -16.54 -3.01
CA ALA A 104 -9.05 -15.12 -2.80
C ALA A 104 -8.27 -14.25 -3.79
N GLN A 105 -6.99 -14.58 -4.04
CA GLN A 105 -6.19 -13.88 -5.03
C GLN A 105 -6.74 -14.07 -6.45
N ARG A 106 -7.11 -15.29 -6.84
CA ARG A 106 -7.76 -15.54 -8.14
C ARG A 106 -9.08 -14.78 -8.29
N GLN A 107 -9.88 -14.70 -7.22
CA GLN A 107 -11.13 -13.95 -7.20
C GLN A 107 -10.89 -12.45 -7.32
N GLN A 108 -9.87 -11.92 -6.64
CA GLN A 108 -9.48 -10.51 -6.77
C GLN A 108 -9.04 -10.17 -8.20
N GLU A 109 -8.20 -10.99 -8.81
CA GLU A 109 -7.77 -10.81 -10.21
C GLU A 109 -8.97 -10.84 -11.17
N GLN A 110 -9.93 -11.77 -10.97
CA GLN A 110 -11.15 -11.82 -11.78
C GLN A 110 -12.05 -10.60 -11.58
N LEU A 111 -12.17 -10.11 -10.34
CA LEU A 111 -12.95 -8.91 -10.03
C LEU A 111 -12.32 -7.66 -10.65
N GLU A 112 -11.00 -7.49 -10.52
CA GLU A 112 -10.27 -6.39 -11.14
C GLU A 112 -10.39 -6.42 -12.66
N GLU A 113 -10.28 -7.59 -13.28
CA GLU A 113 -10.47 -7.73 -14.72
C GLU A 113 -11.92 -7.42 -15.14
N ALA A 114 -12.92 -7.91 -14.39
CA ALA A 114 -14.32 -7.63 -14.66
C ALA A 114 -14.64 -6.13 -14.51
N LEU A 115 -14.14 -5.47 -13.46
CA LEU A 115 -14.28 -4.04 -13.23
C LEU A 115 -13.54 -3.22 -14.31
N GLY A 116 -12.34 -3.65 -14.71
CA GLY A 116 -11.59 -3.02 -15.79
C GLY A 116 -12.31 -3.12 -17.13
N ARG A 117 -12.98 -4.24 -17.42
CA ARG A 117 -13.82 -4.38 -18.61
C ARG A 117 -15.07 -3.49 -18.52
N ALA A 118 -15.76 -3.49 -17.38
CA ALA A 118 -16.96 -2.67 -17.18
C ALA A 118 -16.67 -1.17 -17.34
N THR A 119 -15.62 -0.66 -16.67
CA THR A 119 -15.22 0.75 -16.76
C THR A 119 -14.83 1.15 -18.18
N ARG A 120 -14.10 0.30 -18.92
CA ARG A 120 -13.80 0.56 -20.35
C ARG A 120 -15.06 0.66 -21.19
N THR A 121 -16.01 -0.27 -21.02
CA THR A 121 -17.27 -0.23 -21.77
C THR A 121 -18.13 0.99 -21.43
N GLU A 122 -18.13 1.42 -20.16
CA GLU A 122 -18.83 2.64 -19.73
C GLU A 122 -18.20 3.88 -20.36
N VAL A 123 -16.87 3.98 -20.32
CA VAL A 123 -16.12 5.08 -20.92
C VAL A 123 -16.36 5.14 -22.43
N ASP A 124 -16.30 4.01 -23.13
CA ASP A 124 -16.55 3.98 -24.58
C ASP A 124 -18.00 4.40 -24.91
N LEU A 125 -18.98 3.97 -24.11
CA LEU A 125 -20.36 4.41 -24.25
C LEU A 125 -20.52 5.93 -24.02
N TRP A 126 -19.79 6.51 -23.07
CA TRP A 126 -19.79 7.97 -22.87
C TRP A 126 -19.18 8.70 -24.08
N LYS A 127 -18.08 8.19 -24.65
CA LYS A 127 -17.49 8.75 -25.87
C LYS A 127 -18.49 8.73 -27.03
N GLU A 128 -19.15 7.59 -27.24
CA GLU A 128 -20.14 7.41 -28.30
C GLU A 128 -21.31 8.39 -28.15
N ARG A 129 -21.84 8.54 -26.93
CA ARG A 129 -22.89 9.52 -26.64
C ARG A 129 -22.41 10.95 -26.90
N ALA A 130 -21.19 11.28 -26.50
CA ALA A 130 -20.63 12.61 -26.65
C ALA A 130 -20.39 12.96 -28.13
N ALA A 131 -19.80 12.05 -28.91
CA ALA A 131 -19.60 12.25 -30.34
C ALA A 131 -20.91 12.36 -31.10
N ARG A 132 -21.89 11.50 -30.84
CA ARG A 132 -23.22 11.60 -31.46
C ARG A 132 -23.92 12.91 -31.13
N LYS A 133 -23.76 13.42 -29.91
CA LYS A 133 -24.36 14.68 -29.48
C LYS A 133 -23.71 15.91 -30.12
N HIS A 134 -22.40 15.86 -30.36
CA HIS A 134 -21.63 16.99 -30.86
C HIS A 134 -21.26 16.89 -32.35
N GLY A 135 -21.61 15.79 -33.02
CA GLY A 135 -21.31 15.55 -34.43
C GLY A 135 -19.81 15.38 -34.69
N LEU A 136 -19.10 14.66 -33.82
CA LEU A 136 -17.68 14.38 -33.97
C LEU A 136 -17.49 13.09 -34.77
N ASP A 137 -16.51 13.09 -35.68
CA ASP A 137 -16.14 11.90 -36.46
C ASP A 137 -15.40 10.86 -35.61
N ASP A 138 -15.39 9.60 -36.07
CA ASP A 138 -14.78 8.46 -35.37
C ASP A 138 -13.29 8.66 -35.09
N GLU A 139 -12.56 9.40 -35.93
CA GLU A 139 -11.15 9.73 -35.68
C GLU A 139 -10.98 10.63 -34.44
N LEU A 140 -11.97 11.47 -34.15
CA LEU A 140 -11.96 12.40 -33.04
C LEU A 140 -12.33 11.74 -31.71
N MET A 141 -13.00 10.58 -31.76
CA MET A 141 -13.38 9.78 -30.58
C MET A 141 -12.16 9.34 -29.75
N ALA A 142 -11.03 9.08 -30.40
CA ALA A 142 -9.79 8.69 -29.72
C ALA A 142 -9.26 9.79 -28.78
N PHE A 143 -9.62 11.06 -29.00
CA PHE A 143 -9.19 12.20 -28.19
C PHE A 143 -10.15 12.53 -27.03
N LEU A 144 -11.31 11.85 -26.97
CA LEU A 144 -12.29 11.97 -25.91
C LEU A 144 -11.90 11.09 -24.72
N THR A 145 -11.03 11.64 -23.87
CA THR A 145 -10.60 11.02 -22.61
C THR A 145 -11.32 11.65 -21.43
N GLY A 146 -11.76 10.85 -20.46
CA GLY A 146 -12.33 11.31 -19.20
C GLY A 146 -12.65 10.14 -18.27
N GLU A 147 -12.68 10.41 -16.97
CA GLU A 147 -13.04 9.43 -15.94
C GLU A 147 -14.53 9.48 -15.59
N THR A 148 -15.21 10.56 -16.00
CA THR A 148 -16.65 10.76 -15.80
C THR A 148 -17.37 11.11 -17.10
N GLU A 149 -18.67 10.81 -17.17
CA GLU A 149 -19.51 11.14 -18.34
C GLU A 149 -19.50 12.65 -18.64
N GLN A 150 -19.49 13.49 -17.60
CA GLN A 150 -19.50 14.95 -17.75
C GLN A 150 -18.20 15.49 -18.36
N GLU A 151 -17.05 14.99 -17.92
CA GLU A 151 -15.76 15.37 -18.49
C GLU A 151 -15.67 15.02 -19.98
N VAL A 152 -16.15 13.83 -20.36
CA VAL A 152 -16.16 13.37 -21.75
C VAL A 152 -17.07 14.28 -22.60
N LEU A 153 -18.24 14.67 -22.07
CA LEU A 153 -19.16 15.59 -22.74
C LEU A 153 -18.58 17.00 -22.91
N ASP A 154 -17.98 17.57 -21.87
CA ASP A 154 -17.39 18.91 -21.92
C ASP A 154 -16.20 18.98 -22.87
N ARG A 155 -15.40 17.91 -22.91
CA ARG A 155 -14.28 17.79 -23.83
C ARG A 155 -14.77 17.67 -25.28
N ALA A 156 -15.82 16.87 -25.52
CA ALA A 156 -16.45 16.76 -26.83
C ALA A 156 -17.03 18.10 -27.30
N LYS A 157 -17.70 18.83 -26.41
CA LYS A 157 -18.20 20.18 -26.71
C LYS A 157 -17.07 21.13 -27.11
N THR A 158 -16.02 21.18 -26.31
CA THR A 158 -14.84 22.04 -26.57
C THR A 158 -14.19 21.70 -27.90
N LEU A 159 -14.10 20.41 -28.24
CA LEU A 159 -13.53 19.94 -29.50
C LEU A 159 -14.41 20.38 -30.69
N ALA A 160 -15.73 20.21 -30.58
CA ALA A 160 -16.67 20.63 -31.62
C ALA A 160 -16.68 22.15 -31.81
N ASP A 161 -16.60 22.93 -30.73
CA ASP A 161 -16.54 24.39 -30.80
C ASP A 161 -15.26 24.86 -31.50
N LYS A 162 -14.11 24.22 -31.22
CA LYS A 162 -12.85 24.50 -31.91
C LYS A 162 -12.90 24.14 -33.39
N LEU A 163 -13.50 23.00 -33.75
CA LEU A 163 -13.64 22.57 -35.15
C LEU A 163 -14.48 23.58 -35.95
N LYS A 164 -15.57 24.08 -35.34
CA LYS A 164 -16.39 25.15 -35.95
C LYS A 164 -15.61 26.44 -36.11
N GLN A 165 -14.87 26.86 -35.08
CA GLN A 165 -14.06 28.06 -35.14
C GLN A 165 -12.98 27.98 -36.24
N SER A 166 -12.32 26.83 -36.39
CA SER A 166 -11.36 26.64 -37.49
C SER A 166 -12.02 26.68 -38.88
N ALA A 167 -13.22 26.09 -39.02
CA ALA A 167 -13.96 26.13 -40.27
C ALA A 167 -14.40 27.57 -40.64
N ASP A 168 -14.86 28.34 -39.65
CA ASP A 168 -15.24 29.74 -39.82
C ASP A 168 -14.02 30.63 -40.15
N ASP A 169 -12.88 30.39 -39.52
CA ASP A 169 -11.62 31.12 -39.79
C ASP A 169 -11.13 30.85 -41.22
N GLU A 170 -11.12 29.61 -41.69
CA GLU A 170 -10.76 29.26 -43.07
C GLU A 170 -11.73 29.87 -44.08
N GLN A 171 -13.04 29.79 -43.83
CA GLN A 171 -14.04 30.35 -44.73
C GLN A 171 -14.03 31.89 -44.74
N SER A 172 -13.62 32.53 -43.65
CA SER A 172 -13.41 33.97 -43.58
C SER A 172 -12.13 34.44 -44.29
N ASP A 173 -11.10 33.59 -44.37
CA ASP A 173 -9.87 33.89 -45.12
C ASP A 173 -10.11 33.81 -46.64
N GLU A 174 -10.97 32.90 -47.09
CA GLU A 174 -11.35 32.76 -48.51
C GLU A 174 -12.33 33.85 -49.00
N ARG A 175 -13.23 34.34 -48.13
CA ARG A 175 -14.19 35.41 -48.48
C ARG A 175 -13.60 36.82 -48.42
N ARG A 176 -12.35 36.99 -47.98
CA ARG A 176 -11.61 38.26 -48.05
C ARG A 176 -10.98 38.40 -49.43
N PRO A 177 -11.25 39.47 -50.20
CA PRO A 177 -10.48 39.77 -51.39
C PRO A 177 -9.05 40.16 -50.96
N GLY A 178 -8.16 39.17 -50.88
CA GLY A 178 -6.80 39.27 -50.34
C GLY A 178 -6.63 38.54 -49.01
N GLY A 179 -6.63 37.20 -49.04
CA GLY A 179 -6.26 36.35 -47.89
C GLY A 179 -4.91 36.74 -47.28
N ARG A 180 -4.67 36.35 -46.02
CA ARG A 180 -3.50 36.76 -45.22
C ARG A 180 -2.21 36.74 -46.05
N ARG A 181 -1.79 37.90 -46.53
CA ARG A 181 -0.45 38.08 -47.06
C ARG A 181 0.48 37.89 -45.87
N THR A 182 1.15 36.74 -45.77
CA THR A 182 2.41 36.68 -45.03
C THR A 182 3.20 37.92 -45.43
N PRO A 183 3.67 38.76 -44.49
CA PRO A 183 4.38 39.99 -44.85
C PRO A 183 5.47 39.62 -45.84
N ALA A 184 5.40 40.21 -47.04
CA ALA A 184 6.32 39.88 -48.11
C ALA A 184 7.76 40.02 -47.56
N PRO A 185 8.65 39.05 -47.81
CA PRO A 185 10.02 39.14 -47.33
C PRO A 185 10.61 40.47 -47.80
N ASP A 186 10.96 41.32 -46.84
CA ASP A 186 11.44 42.67 -47.10
C ASP A 186 12.71 42.62 -47.93
N HIS A 187 12.60 42.96 -49.22
CA HIS A 187 13.71 42.94 -50.17
C HIS A 187 14.80 44.00 -49.83
N SER A 188 14.53 44.91 -48.89
CA SER A 188 15.54 45.83 -48.34
C SER A 188 16.48 45.16 -47.35
N GLN A 189 16.06 44.04 -46.73
CA GLN A 189 16.92 43.21 -45.88
C GLN A 189 17.70 42.22 -46.75
N GLY A 190 18.67 42.72 -47.51
CA GLY A 190 19.60 41.87 -48.27
C GLY A 190 20.07 42.44 -49.61
N ARG A 191 19.41 43.47 -50.15
CA ARG A 191 19.99 44.26 -51.25
C ARG A 191 20.97 45.26 -50.67
N GLY A 192 22.26 44.91 -50.72
CA GLY A 192 23.36 45.83 -50.46
C GLY A 192 23.31 47.02 -51.43
N GLY A 193 22.58 48.06 -51.04
CA GLY A 193 22.72 49.41 -51.59
C GLY A 193 23.90 50.06 -50.90
N GLY A 194 24.96 50.33 -51.65
CA GLY A 194 26.21 50.90 -51.17
C GLY A 194 26.04 52.25 -50.47
N SER A 195 25.90 52.21 -49.15
CA SER A 195 26.27 53.33 -48.28
C SER A 195 27.52 52.92 -47.51
N ASP A 196 28.60 53.65 -47.74
CA ASP A 196 29.86 53.53 -47.02
C ASP A 196 29.64 53.79 -45.53
N GLY A 197 29.42 52.72 -44.77
CA GLY A 197 29.13 52.80 -43.34
C GLY A 197 28.68 51.47 -42.73
N GLY A 198 29.33 50.36 -43.11
CA GLY A 198 28.97 49.03 -42.64
C GLY A 198 28.99 48.91 -41.11
N SER A 199 28.05 48.12 -40.58
CA SER A 199 27.82 47.79 -39.15
C SER A 199 29.07 47.41 -38.33
N LEU A 200 30.18 47.09 -38.99
CA LEU A 200 31.50 46.86 -38.39
C LEU A 200 32.16 48.15 -37.86
N ALA A 201 31.92 49.31 -38.47
CA ALA A 201 32.43 50.61 -38.00
C ALA A 201 31.72 51.03 -36.71
N ALA A 202 30.38 50.97 -36.69
CA ALA A 202 29.57 51.19 -35.49
C ALA A 202 29.86 50.16 -34.37
N GLY A 203 30.26 48.94 -34.74
CA GLY A 203 30.75 47.92 -33.80
C GLY A 203 32.11 48.26 -33.18
N ARG A 204 33.08 48.73 -33.99
CA ARG A 204 34.41 49.15 -33.51
C ARG A 204 34.35 50.39 -32.62
N GLU A 205 33.50 51.36 -32.95
CA GLU A 205 33.27 52.57 -32.14
C GLU A 205 32.77 52.19 -30.73
N ARG A 206 31.76 51.31 -30.66
CA ARG A 206 31.22 50.80 -29.38
C ARG A 206 32.24 50.00 -28.57
N TYR A 207 33.07 49.20 -29.24
CA TYR A 207 34.13 48.45 -28.57
C TYR A 207 35.18 49.38 -27.96
N ARG A 208 35.62 50.41 -28.69
CA ARG A 208 36.59 51.40 -28.21
C ARG A 208 36.06 52.21 -27.02
N GLN A 209 34.79 52.63 -27.06
CA GLN A 209 34.16 53.35 -25.94
C GLN A 209 34.03 52.51 -24.68
N ARG A 210 33.99 51.17 -24.81
CA ARG A 210 33.90 50.25 -23.67
C ARG A 210 35.25 50.01 -22.99
N THR A 211 36.34 50.06 -23.75
CA THR A 211 37.69 49.74 -23.26
C THR A 211 38.44 50.91 -22.62
N THR A 212 37.95 52.14 -22.74
CA THR A 212 38.57 53.35 -22.15
C THR A 212 37.95 53.79 -20.83
N LYS A 213 37.04 52.98 -20.25
CA LYS A 213 36.43 53.25 -18.95
C LYS A 213 37.00 52.25 -17.92
N THR A 214 38.24 52.48 -17.52
CA THR A 214 38.88 51.92 -16.32
C THR A 214 39.81 52.98 -15.77
#